data_AF-A0A6M1N9A0-F1
#
_entry.id   AF-A0A6M1N9A0-F1
#
_cell.length_a   1.000
_cell.length_b   1.000
_cell.length_c   1.000
_cell.angle_alpha   90.00
_cell.angle_beta   90.00
_cell.angle_gamma   90.00
#
_symmetry.space_group_name_H-M   'P 1'
#
loop_
_entity.id
_entity.type
_entity.pdbx_description
1 polymer ?
#
loop_
_entity_poly.entity_id
_entity_poly.type
_entity_poly.pdbx_seq_one_letter_code
_entity_poly.pdbx_strand_id
1 'polypeptide(L)'
;MKKRFILLSFALLTLGQSFGCPVCDRNQPKLLRGLVHGSGPDSNWDYFIVIIMVLVSLVTLFYSIKWLIKPGENKQDHIKRMILKSEEYE
;
A
#
# COMPACT_ATOMS: atom_id res chain seq x y z
N MET A 1 30.50 6.96 -4.75
CA MET A 1 29.55 7.38 -3.70
C MET A 1 28.17 6.75 -3.85
N LYS A 2 27.53 6.81 -5.03
CA LYS A 2 26.21 6.18 -5.28
C LYS A 2 26.09 4.71 -4.88
N LYS A 3 27.11 3.89 -5.18
CA LYS A 3 27.14 2.44 -4.80
C LYS A 3 27.11 2.21 -3.28
N ARG A 4 27.76 3.10 -2.50
CA ARG A 4 27.76 3.01 -1.02
C ARG A 4 26.38 3.34 -0.46
N PHE A 5 25.68 4.32 -1.01
CA PHE A 5 24.30 4.64 -0.63
C PHE A 5 23.31 3.54 -1.01
N ILE A 6 23.48 2.90 -2.17
CA ILE A 6 22.66 1.74 -2.59
C ILE A 6 22.89 0.55 -1.65
N LEU A 7 24.15 0.26 -1.28
CA LEU A 7 24.46 -0.80 -0.32
C LEU A 7 23.91 -0.48 1.08
N LEU A 8 23.98 0.78 1.52
CA LEU A 8 23.43 1.22 2.81
C LEU A 8 21.90 1.10 2.86
N SER A 9 21.21 1.50 1.80
CA SER A 9 19.76 1.38 1.70
C SER A 9 19.31 -0.08 1.65
N PHE A 10 20.02 -0.93 0.89
CA PHE A 10 19.75 -2.37 0.88
C PHE A 10 19.99 -3.02 2.26
N ALA A 11 21.06 -2.65 2.96
CA ALA A 11 21.34 -3.14 4.31
C ALA A 11 20.30 -2.68 5.35
N LEU A 12 19.74 -1.47 5.21
CA LEU A 12 18.66 -1.00 6.08
C LEU A 12 17.35 -1.77 5.87
N LEU A 13 17.05 -2.18 4.64
CA LEU A 13 15.82 -2.91 4.30
C LEU A 13 15.82 -4.34 4.85
N THR A 14 16.99 -4.98 4.98
CA THR A 14 17.09 -6.36 5.49
C THR A 14 17.06 -6.46 7.01
N LEU A 15 17.34 -5.37 7.73
CA LEU A 15 17.31 -5.34 9.21
C LEU A 15 15.89 -5.42 9.79
N GLY A 16 14.85 -5.21 8.98
CA GLY A 16 13.45 -5.20 9.41
C GLY A 16 12.70 -6.54 9.30
N GLN A 17 13.37 -7.64 8.95
CA GLN A 17 12.75 -8.96 8.84
C GLN A 17 12.51 -9.54 10.25
N SER A 18 11.44 -9.09 10.91
CA SER A 18 10.99 -9.61 12.19
C SER A 18 10.31 -10.96 11.97
N PHE A 19 10.95 -12.05 12.40
CA PHE A 19 10.28 -13.33 12.53
C PHE A 19 9.15 -13.19 13.54
N GLY A 20 7.94 -13.59 13.16
CA GLY A 20 6.78 -13.49 14.05
C GLY A 20 7.02 -14.21 15.37
N CYS A 21 6.63 -13.56 16.46
CA CYS A 21 6.85 -14.10 17.80
C CYS A 21 6.03 -15.40 18.00
N PRO A 22 6.52 -16.40 18.74
CA PRO A 22 5.80 -17.67 18.96
C PRO A 22 4.45 -17.47 19.67
N VAL A 23 4.28 -16.35 20.40
CA VAL A 23 3.00 -15.96 21.01
C VAL A 23 2.01 -15.48 19.95
N CYS A 24 2.49 -14.70 18.98
CA CYS A 24 1.75 -14.12 17.88
C CYS A 24 1.18 -15.22 16.98
N ASP A 25 2.01 -16.24 16.68
CA ASP A 25 1.62 -17.40 15.88
C ASP A 25 0.57 -18.29 16.58
N ARG A 26 0.67 -18.47 17.90
CA ARG A 26 -0.31 -19.26 18.68
C ARG A 26 -1.68 -18.59 18.74
N ASN A 27 -1.71 -17.26 18.82
CA ASN A 27 -2.93 -16.45 18.87
C ASN A 27 -3.59 -16.29 17.49
N GLN A 28 -2.92 -16.65 16.39
CA GLN A 28 -3.55 -16.67 15.08
C GLN A 28 -4.54 -17.85 14.94
N PRO A 29 -5.63 -17.65 14.19
CA PRO A 29 -6.54 -18.74 13.82
C PRO A 29 -5.77 -19.80 13.03
N LYS A 30 -6.16 -21.08 13.17
CA LYS A 30 -5.39 -22.23 12.65
C LYS A 30 -4.99 -22.10 11.17
N LEU A 31 -5.82 -21.43 10.36
CA LEU A 31 -5.59 -21.24 8.92
C LEU A 31 -4.55 -20.16 8.59
N LEU A 32 -4.27 -19.23 9.52
CA LEU A 32 -3.40 -18.08 9.28
C LEU A 32 -2.06 -18.16 10.01
N ARG A 33 -1.81 -19.26 10.74
CA ARG A 33 -0.53 -19.52 11.43
C ARG A 33 0.61 -19.61 10.43
N GLY A 34 1.74 -19.01 10.74
CA GLY A 34 2.89 -18.88 9.86
C GLY A 34 2.80 -17.78 8.80
N LEU A 35 1.65 -17.09 8.68
CA LEU A 35 1.46 -15.94 7.79
C LEU A 35 1.66 -14.59 8.50
N VAL A 36 2.14 -14.59 9.75
CA VAL A 36 2.33 -13.38 10.56
C VAL A 36 3.20 -12.34 9.83
N HIS A 37 2.52 -11.29 9.36
CA HIS A 37 2.99 -9.90 9.35
C HIS A 37 3.65 -9.53 10.69
N GLY A 38 4.63 -8.64 10.62
CA GLY A 38 5.55 -8.24 11.71
C GLY A 38 4.87 -7.82 13.01
N SER A 39 5.67 -7.54 14.03
CA SER A 39 5.21 -7.14 15.35
C SER A 39 4.10 -6.09 15.26
N GLY A 40 3.03 -6.30 16.04
CA GLY A 40 1.97 -5.32 16.17
C GLY A 40 2.49 -4.01 16.77
N PRO A 41 1.66 -2.96 16.81
CA PRO A 41 2.06 -1.67 17.34
C PRO A 41 2.47 -1.82 18.83
N ASP A 42 3.68 -1.39 19.18
CA ASP A 42 4.25 -1.55 20.53
C ASP A 42 3.62 -0.58 21.53
N SER A 43 3.10 0.56 21.06
CA SER A 43 2.53 1.62 21.89
C SER A 43 1.19 2.15 21.37
N ASN A 44 0.44 2.84 22.23
CA ASN A 44 -0.81 3.52 21.85
C ASN A 44 -0.62 4.58 20.76
N TRP A 45 0.57 5.18 20.69
CA TRP A 45 0.92 6.15 19.65
C TRP A 45 1.01 5.50 18.27
N ASP A 46 1.47 4.25 18.21
CA ASP A 46 1.58 3.53 16.95
C ASP A 46 0.18 3.23 16.39
N TYR A 47 -0.79 2.91 17.23
CA TYR A 47 -2.20 2.78 16.82
C TYR A 47 -2.79 4.08 16.28
N PHE A 48 -2.45 5.22 16.89
CA PHE A 48 -2.88 6.54 16.41
C PHE A 48 -2.34 6.82 15.00
N ILE A 49 -1.07 6.52 14.75
CA ILE A 49 -0.44 6.66 13.44
C ILE A 49 -1.10 5.73 12.41
N VAL A 50 -1.34 4.47 12.77
CA VAL A 50 -2.02 3.50 11.88
C VAL A 50 -3.41 4.00 11.48
N ILE A 51 -4.19 4.56 12.41
CA ILE A 51 -5.51 5.12 12.11
C ILE A 51 -5.39 6.27 11.09
N ILE A 52 -4.44 7.19 11.29
CA ILE A 52 -4.20 8.29 10.34
C ILE A 52 -3.82 7.74 8.96
N MET A 53 -2.93 6.74 8.90
CA MET A 53 -2.52 6.13 7.64
C MET A 53 -3.69 5.48 6.91
N VAL A 54 -4.57 4.77 7.63
CA VAL A 54 -5.79 4.17 7.07
C VAL A 54 -6.71 5.25 6.51
N LEU A 55 -6.96 6.33 7.26
CA LEU A 55 -7.80 7.44 6.80
C LEU A 55 -7.25 8.09 5.52
N VAL A 56 -5.94 8.40 5.49
CA VAL A 56 -5.29 8.97 4.31
C VAL A 56 -5.39 8.02 3.11
N SER A 57 -5.17 6.73 3.32
CA SER A 57 -5.23 5.71 2.27
C SER A 57 -6.66 5.54 1.71
N LEU A 58 -7.68 5.61 2.55
CA LEU A 58 -9.08 5.57 2.12
C LEU A 58 -9.44 6.81 1.30
N VAL A 59 -9.00 8.00 1.73
CA VAL A 59 -9.21 9.24 0.99
C VAL A 59 -8.53 9.18 -0.38
N THR A 60 -7.27 8.76 -0.45
CA THR A 60 -6.55 8.66 -1.72
C THR A 60 -7.15 7.60 -2.64
N LEU A 61 -7.55 6.44 -2.09
CA LEU A 61 -8.25 5.40 -2.85
C LEU A 61 -9.57 5.92 -3.42
N PHE A 62 -10.36 6.62 -2.61
CA PHE A 62 -11.62 7.22 -3.05
C PHE A 62 -11.42 8.18 -4.23
N TYR A 63 -10.47 9.12 -4.12
CA TYR A 63 -10.20 10.07 -5.20
C TYR A 63 -9.59 9.40 -6.45
N SER A 64 -8.74 8.39 -6.25
CA SER A 64 -8.18 7.58 -7.33
C SER A 64 -9.30 6.92 -8.16
N ILE A 65 -10.24 6.23 -7.49
CA ILE A 65 -11.38 5.60 -8.15
C ILE A 65 -12.29 6.66 -8.78
N LYS A 66 -12.62 7.73 -8.05
CA LYS A 66 -13.50 8.81 -8.52
C LYS A 66 -13.00 9.41 -9.85
N TRP A 67 -11.71 9.71 -9.96
CA TRP A 67 -11.12 10.29 -11.17
C TRP A 67 -10.77 9.26 -12.23
N LEU A 68 -10.68 7.98 -11.87
CA LEU A 68 -10.60 6.89 -12.84
C LEU A 68 -11.91 6.75 -13.61
N ILE A 69 -13.05 6.71 -12.88
CA ILE A 69 -14.40 6.56 -13.45
C ILE A 69 -14.88 7.85 -14.11
N LYS A 70 -14.79 8.99 -13.42
CA LYS A 70 -15.27 10.28 -13.91
C LYS A 70 -14.13 11.29 -13.90
N PRO A 71 -13.26 11.28 -14.92
CA PRO A 71 -12.23 12.30 -15.06
C PRO A 71 -12.89 13.68 -15.19
N GLY A 72 -12.44 14.65 -14.40
CA GLY A 72 -12.94 16.04 -14.43
C GLY A 72 -12.46 16.83 -15.65
N GLU A 73 -11.73 16.20 -16.55
CA GLU A 73 -11.23 16.80 -17.77
C GLU A 73 -12.33 16.81 -18.83
N ASN A 74 -12.55 17.94 -19.49
CA ASN A 74 -13.50 18.11 -20.60
C ASN A 74 -12.82 18.18 -21.98
N LYS A 75 -11.50 18.04 -22.05
CA LYS A 75 -10.76 18.08 -23.32
C LYS A 75 -10.95 16.76 -24.08
N GLN A 76 -11.29 16.87 -25.36
CA GLN A 76 -11.53 15.75 -26.27
C GLN A 76 -10.25 14.95 -26.54
N ASP A 77 -9.08 15.62 -26.57
CA ASP A 77 -7.77 15.04 -26.91
C ASP A 77 -7.06 14.33 -25.73
N HIS A 78 -7.79 13.92 -24.70
CA HIS A 78 -7.16 13.24 -23.58
C HIS A 78 -6.96 11.75 -23.89
N ILE A 79 -5.76 11.23 -23.62
CA ILE A 79 -5.34 9.84 -23.90
C ILE A 79 -6.37 8.82 -23.40
N LYS A 80 -7.01 9.08 -22.24
CA LYS A 80 -8.03 8.20 -21.67
C LYS A 80 -9.31 8.10 -22.51
N ARG A 81 -9.70 9.15 -23.25
CA ARG A 81 -10.87 9.14 -24.16
C ARG A 81 -10.56 8.51 -25.52
N MET A 82 -9.30 8.53 -25.94
CA MET A 82 -8.88 7.85 -27.17
C MET A 82 -9.01 6.33 -27.04
N ILE A 83 -8.62 5.76 -25.88
CA ILE A 83 -8.67 4.31 -25.65
C ILE A 83 -10.11 3.81 -25.44
N LEU A 84 -10.94 4.56 -24.68
CA LEU A 84 -12.32 4.14 -24.41
C LEU A 84 -13.27 4.29 -25.60
N LYS A 85 -12.98 5.20 -26.54
CA LYS A 85 -13.82 5.42 -27.74
C LYS A 85 -13.46 4.46 -28.89
N SER A 86 -12.24 3.93 -28.93
CA SER A 86 -11.85 2.95 -29.96
C SER A 86 -12.52 1.58 -29.80
N GLU A 87 -13.03 1.28 -28.61
CA GLU A 87 -13.71 0.00 -28.30
C GLU A 87 -15.19 -0.02 -28.73
N GLU A 88 -15.77 1.14 -29.09
CA GLU A 88 -17.17 1.24 -29.56
C GLU A 88 -17.32 1.07 -31.08
N TYR A 89 -16.22 0.77 -31.80
CA TYR A 89 -16.20 0.55 -33.25
C TYR A 89 -15.82 -0.90 -33.65
N GLU A 90 -15.92 -1.87 -32.74
CA GLU A 90 -15.99 -3.31 -33.04
C GLU A 90 -17.36 -3.87 -32.65
#